data_AF-A0A7Y2L1B7-F1
#
_entry.id   AF-A0A7Y2L1B7-F1
#
_cell.length_a   1.000
_cell.length_b   1.000
_cell.length_c   1.000
_cell.angle_alpha   90.00
_cell.angle_beta   90.00
_cell.angle_gamma   90.00
#
_symmetry.space_group_name_H-M   'P 1'
#
loop_
_entity.id
_entity.type
_entity.pdbx_description
1 polymer ?
#
loop_
_entity_poly.entity_id
_entity_poly.type
_entity_poly.pdbx_seq_one_letter_code
_entity_poly.pdbx_strand_id
1 'polypeptide(L)'
;PIGQFLRLPAELRAGYSPDSELHLLWEKYPMIPSNPEATGIDRELWLTHFPNDPRAEAPDRTLDYLFYSPKLQRIEGYVRQEDTLTISDHLPVLGRLLLPID
;
A
#
# COMPACT_ATOMS: atom_id res chain seq x y z
N PRO A 1 0.30 5.94 3.65
CA PRO A 1 -0.77 5.82 4.66
C PRO A 1 -0.46 6.54 6.00
N ILE A 2 -1.51 6.80 6.78
CA ILE A 2 -1.43 7.50 8.06
C ILE A 2 -0.41 6.82 9.00
N GLY A 3 0.47 7.62 9.59
CA GLY A 3 1.49 7.15 10.53
C GLY A 3 2.68 6.40 9.90
N GLN A 4 2.73 6.21 8.57
CA GLN A 4 3.90 5.59 7.92
C GLN A 4 5.18 6.41 8.13
N PHE A 5 5.12 7.74 8.01
CA PHE A 5 6.26 8.62 8.24
C PHE A 5 6.95 8.35 9.59
N LEU A 6 6.17 8.17 10.66
CA LEU A 6 6.67 7.92 12.01
C LEU A 6 7.30 6.52 12.16
N ARG A 7 6.89 5.57 11.32
CA ARG A 7 7.41 4.19 11.32
C ARG A 7 8.70 4.05 10.51
N LEU A 8 8.97 4.96 9.59
CA LEU A 8 10.21 4.95 8.82
C LEU A 8 11.41 5.31 9.71
N PRO A 9 12.58 4.66 9.49
CA PRO A 9 13.87 5.14 9.99
C PRO A 9 14.10 6.60 9.61
N ALA A 10 14.82 7.36 10.45
CA ALA A 10 14.98 8.80 10.28
C ALA A 10 15.60 9.17 8.93
N GLU A 11 16.56 8.36 8.49
CA GLU A 11 17.23 8.46 7.19
C GLU A 11 16.28 8.26 6.00
N LEU A 12 15.21 7.49 6.16
CA LEU A 12 14.21 7.21 5.12
C LEU A 12 13.03 8.20 5.13
N ARG A 13 12.99 9.11 6.11
CA ARG A 13 11.97 10.18 6.18
C ARG A 13 12.28 11.33 5.23
N ALA A 14 13.53 11.48 4.79
CA ALA A 14 13.91 12.49 3.82
C ALA A 14 13.16 12.24 2.50
N GLY A 15 12.32 13.21 2.09
CA GLY A 15 11.46 13.07 0.91
C GLY A 15 10.11 12.38 1.15
N TYR A 16 9.82 11.96 2.39
CA TYR A 16 8.51 11.43 2.77
C TYR A 16 7.72 12.50 3.52
N SER A 17 6.55 12.88 3.01
CA SER A 17 5.68 13.85 3.71
C SER A 17 5.03 13.21 4.94
N PRO A 18 4.99 13.90 6.10
CA PRO A 18 4.24 13.44 7.27
C PRO A 18 2.74 13.37 6.98
N ASP A 19 2.23 14.32 6.21
CA ASP A 19 0.85 14.36 5.72
C ASP A 19 0.81 13.80 4.31
N SER A 20 0.09 12.69 4.12
CA SER A 20 0.03 12.05 2.81
C SER A 20 -0.88 12.83 1.88
N GLU A 21 -0.36 13.26 0.72
CA GLU A 21 -1.16 13.91 -0.33
C GLU A 21 -2.32 13.03 -0.85
N LEU A 22 -2.25 11.72 -0.61
CA LEU A 22 -3.33 10.78 -0.95
C LEU A 22 -4.59 10.96 -0.11
N HIS A 23 -4.58 11.79 0.94
CA HIS A 23 -5.74 11.97 1.79
C HIS A 23 -6.98 12.46 1.05
N LEU A 24 -6.78 13.35 0.08
CA LEU A 24 -7.84 13.84 -0.78
C LEU A 24 -8.51 12.72 -1.61
N LEU A 25 -7.77 11.66 -1.92
CA LEU A 25 -8.30 10.51 -2.66
C LEU A 25 -9.00 9.52 -1.74
N TRP A 26 -8.42 9.17 -0.59
CA TRP A 26 -9.01 8.17 0.31
C TRP A 26 -10.24 8.66 1.08
N GLU A 27 -10.43 9.98 1.16
CA GLU A 27 -11.67 10.58 1.67
C GLU A 27 -12.84 10.39 0.70
N LYS A 28 -12.54 10.21 -0.59
CA LYS A 28 -13.54 10.18 -1.67
C LYS A 28 -13.76 8.80 -2.26
N TYR A 29 -12.72 7.98 -2.33
CA TYR A 29 -12.73 6.71 -3.04
C TYR A 29 -12.27 5.57 -2.14
N PRO A 30 -12.94 4.41 -2.19
CA PRO A 30 -12.38 3.17 -1.68
C PRO A 30 -10.99 2.88 -2.27
N MET A 31 -10.12 2.25 -1.48
CA MET A 31 -8.75 1.93 -1.86
C MET A 31 -8.31 0.53 -1.40
N ILE A 32 -7.34 -0.04 -2.12
CA ILE A 32 -6.61 -1.26 -1.75
C ILE A 32 -5.11 -0.91 -1.66
N PRO A 33 -4.42 -1.21 -0.54
CA PRO A 33 -5.01 -1.51 0.77
C PRO A 33 -5.93 -0.38 1.23
N SER A 34 -6.93 -0.70 2.05
CA SER A 34 -7.70 0.28 2.81
C SER A 34 -6.85 0.93 3.91
N ASN A 35 -7.32 2.03 4.49
CA ASN A 35 -6.60 2.67 5.60
C ASN A 35 -6.33 1.72 6.79
N PRO A 36 -7.31 0.92 7.28
CA PRO A 36 -7.03 -0.07 8.31
C PRO A 36 -6.02 -1.14 7.88
N GLU A 37 -6.08 -1.62 6.64
CA GLU A 37 -5.12 -2.61 6.12
C GLU A 37 -3.70 -2.03 6.05
N ALA A 38 -3.55 -0.78 5.60
CA ALA A 38 -2.25 -0.13 5.46
C ALA A 38 -1.63 0.34 6.80
N THR A 39 -2.39 0.36 7.88
CA THR A 39 -1.96 0.98 9.16
C THR A 39 -2.16 0.11 10.40
N GLY A 40 -2.96 -0.95 10.29
CA GLY A 40 -3.36 -1.82 11.39
C GLY A 40 -2.30 -2.84 11.80
N ILE A 41 -2.76 -3.83 12.57
CA ILE A 41 -1.90 -4.87 13.14
C ILE A 41 -1.26 -5.73 12.04
N ASP A 42 -2.03 -6.10 11.01
CA ASP A 42 -1.57 -6.95 9.90
C ASP A 42 -0.97 -6.15 8.73
N ARG A 43 -0.50 -4.92 8.97
CA ARG A 43 0.00 -4.04 7.90
C ARG A 43 1.17 -4.63 7.10
N GLU A 44 1.92 -5.55 7.70
CA GLU A 44 3.03 -6.25 7.06
C GLU A 44 2.58 -7.07 5.84
N LEU A 45 1.32 -7.51 5.82
CA LEU A 45 0.69 -8.15 4.65
C LEU A 45 0.44 -7.16 3.49
N TRP A 46 0.56 -5.86 3.75
CA TRP A 46 0.17 -4.76 2.86
C TRP A 46 1.33 -3.81 2.52
N LEU A 47 2.57 -4.16 2.87
CA LEU A 47 3.75 -3.41 2.44
C LEU A 47 4.00 -3.71 0.97
N THR A 48 4.31 -2.68 0.17
CA THR A 48 4.43 -2.78 -1.28
C THR A 48 5.82 -2.44 -1.80
N HIS A 49 6.77 -2.16 -0.92
CA HIS A 49 8.11 -1.76 -1.30
C HIS A 49 9.16 -2.40 -0.39
N PHE A 50 10.13 -3.06 -1.03
CA PHE A 50 11.34 -3.63 -0.44
C PHE A 50 12.51 -2.71 -0.80
N PRO A 51 13.10 -1.97 0.15
CA PRO A 51 14.19 -1.05 -0.18
C PRO A 51 15.39 -1.71 -0.85
N ASN A 52 15.98 -1.08 -1.86
CA ASN A 52 17.25 -1.52 -2.48
C ASN A 52 18.48 -1.36 -1.56
N ASP A 53 18.29 -0.96 -0.29
CA ASP A 53 19.36 -0.94 0.70
C ASP A 53 19.73 -2.39 1.05
N PRO A 54 20.99 -2.83 0.88
CA PRO A 54 21.40 -4.20 1.19
C PRO A 54 21.23 -4.58 2.67
N ARG A 55 20.99 -3.59 3.56
CA ARG A 55 20.70 -3.80 4.98
C ARG A 55 19.21 -4.03 5.25
N ALA A 56 18.33 -3.80 4.27
CA ALA A 56 16.91 -4.05 4.42
C ALA A 56 16.64 -5.55 4.40
N GLU A 57 15.96 -6.03 5.44
CA GLU A 57 15.67 -7.46 5.61
C GLU A 57 14.24 -7.82 5.18
N ALA A 58 13.38 -6.81 4.99
CA ALA A 58 11.97 -6.98 4.66
C ALA A 58 11.42 -5.71 4.00
N PRO A 59 10.23 -5.81 3.36
CA PRO A 59 9.46 -4.64 2.98
C PRO A 59 9.21 -3.70 4.16
N ASP A 60 9.20 -2.38 3.92
CA ASP A 60 9.16 -1.39 5.00
C ASP A 60 8.01 -0.37 4.87
N ARG A 61 7.36 -0.30 3.70
CA ARG A 61 6.38 0.75 3.41
C ARG A 61 5.32 0.35 2.38
N THR A 62 4.17 1.00 2.43
CA THR A 62 3.11 0.93 1.42
C THR A 62 3.15 2.20 0.56
N LEU A 63 3.51 2.05 -0.71
CA LEU A 63 3.57 3.13 -1.72
C LEU A 63 2.53 2.97 -2.83
N ASP A 64 2.06 1.75 -3.05
CA ASP A 64 1.23 1.40 -4.18
C ASP A 64 -0.22 1.19 -3.74
N TYR A 65 -1.16 1.76 -4.48
CA TYR A 65 -2.57 1.77 -4.13
C TYR A 65 -3.44 1.61 -5.37
N LEU A 66 -4.56 0.91 -5.22
CA LEU A 66 -5.64 0.88 -6.20
C LEU A 66 -6.84 1.65 -5.63
N PHE A 67 -7.07 2.86 -6.13
CA PHE A 67 -8.31 3.61 -5.88
C PHE A 67 -9.36 3.21 -6.91
N TYR A 68 -10.61 3.00 -6.47
CA TYR A 68 -11.66 2.51 -7.35
C TYR A 68 -13.00 3.22 -7.13
N SER A 69 -13.88 3.14 -8.13
CA SER A 69 -15.22 3.74 -8.06
C SER A 69 -16.04 3.10 -6.94
N PRO A 70 -16.82 3.88 -6.15
CA PRO A 70 -17.72 3.32 -5.13
C PRO A 70 -18.82 2.42 -5.70
N LYS A 71 -19.05 2.45 -7.02
CA LYS A 71 -19.97 1.52 -7.70
C LYS A 71 -19.41 0.10 -7.84
N LEU A 72 -18.10 -0.07 -7.68
CA LEU A 72 -17.45 -1.39 -7.73
C LEU A 72 -17.45 -2.02 -6.35
N GLN A 73 -17.74 -3.31 -6.29
CA GLN A 73 -17.60 -4.07 -5.05
C GLN A 73 -16.24 -4.79 -5.04
N ARG A 74 -15.44 -4.55 -4.01
CA ARG A 74 -14.23 -5.35 -3.78
C ARG A 74 -14.61 -6.75 -3.32
N ILE A 75 -14.14 -7.75 -4.07
CA ILE A 75 -14.25 -9.17 -3.73
C ILE A 75 -12.99 -9.63 -3.00
N GLU A 76 -11.84 -9.10 -3.42
CA GLU A 76 -10.53 -9.50 -2.89
C GLU A 76 -9.52 -8.36 -3.06
N GLY A 77 -8.52 -8.34 -2.19
CA GLY A 77 -7.29 -7.58 -2.40
C GLY A 77 -6.18 -8.14 -1.55
N TYR A 78 -4.95 -8.05 -2.03
CA TYR A 78 -3.74 -8.47 -1.31
C TYR A 78 -2.49 -7.90 -2.00
N VAL A 79 -1.35 -7.95 -1.31
CA VAL A 79 -0.04 -7.75 -1.93
C VAL A 79 0.60 -9.11 -2.17
N ARG A 80 1.08 -9.34 -3.39
CA ARG A 80 1.84 -10.57 -3.69
C ARG A 80 3.29 -10.40 -3.21
N GLN A 81 3.63 -11.10 -2.13
CA GLN A 81 4.99 -11.05 -1.56
C GLN A 81 5.92 -12.14 -2.11
N GLU A 82 5.35 -13.24 -2.64
CA GLU A 82 6.11 -14.37 -3.16
C GLU A 82 6.44 -14.21 -4.65
N ASP A 83 7.65 -14.65 -5.03
CA ASP A 83 8.19 -14.69 -6.40
C ASP A 83 8.32 -13.34 -7.12
N THR A 84 8.37 -12.23 -6.40
CA THR A 84 8.34 -10.87 -7.00
C THR A 84 9.66 -10.12 -6.91
N LEU A 85 10.53 -10.47 -5.96
CA LEU A 85 11.77 -9.73 -5.67
C LEU A 85 12.82 -9.75 -6.81
N THR A 86 12.66 -10.62 -7.80
CA THR A 86 13.56 -10.67 -8.97
C THR A 86 13.16 -9.70 -10.08
N ILE A 87 12.00 -9.04 -9.96
CA ILE A 87 11.40 -8.22 -11.01
C ILE A 87 11.50 -6.72 -10.68
N SER A 88 11.31 -6.36 -9.41
CA SER A 88 11.29 -4.98 -8.92
C SER A 88 11.49 -4.94 -7.41
N ASP A 89 11.82 -3.75 -6.90
CA ASP A 89 11.76 -3.41 -5.47
C ASP A 89 10.32 -3.10 -5.00
N HIS A 90 9.37 -2.97 -5.93
CA HIS A 90 7.95 -2.90 -5.63
C HIS A 90 7.24 -4.27 -5.71
N LEU A 91 6.34 -4.51 -4.76
CA LEU A 91 5.50 -5.70 -4.70
C LEU A 91 4.12 -5.42 -5.34
N PRO A 92 3.61 -6.31 -6.20
CA PRO A 92 2.32 -6.11 -6.87
C PRO A 92 1.15 -6.03 -5.89
N VAL A 93 0.31 -5.01 -6.07
CA VAL A 93 -1.00 -4.89 -5.41
C VAL A 93 -2.06 -5.50 -6.33
N LEU A 94 -2.82 -6.45 -5.82
CA LEU A 94 -3.88 -7.12 -6.57
C LEU A 94 -5.24 -6.75 -6.00
N GLY A 95 -6.23 -6.63 -6.88
CA GLY A 95 -7.63 -6.39 -6.54
C GLY A 95 -8.55 -7.14 -7.48
N ARG A 96 -9.55 -7.81 -6.92
CA ARG A 96 -10.66 -8.38 -7.70
C ARG A 96 -11.92 -7.59 -7.39
N LEU A 97 -12.47 -6.96 -8.42
CA LEU A 97 -13.60 -6.06 -8.32
C LEU A 97 -14.77 -6.62 -9.14
N LEU A 98 -15.95 -6.61 -8.55
CA LEU A 98 -17.21 -6.91 -9.23
C LEU A 98 -17.79 -5.63 -9.82
N LEU A 99 -18.14 -5.68 -11.09
CA LEU A 99 -18.83 -4.60 -11.80
C LEU A 99 -20.32 -4.59 -11.40
N PRO A 100 -20.97 -3.41 -11.33
CA PRO A 100 -22.41 -3.34 -11.16
C PRO A 100 -23.12 -3.99 -12.34
N ILE A 101 -24.27 -4.58 -12.08
CA ILE A 101 -25.22 -5.02 -13.10
C ILE A 101 -26.24 -3.90 -13.19
N ASP A 102 -26.42 -3.30 -14.36
CA ASP A 102 -27.34 -2.18 -14.59
C ASP A 102 -28.80 -2.50 -14.23
#